data_AF-A0A946FW48-F1
#
_entry.id   AF-A0A946FW48-F1
#
_cell.length_a   1.000
_cell.length_b   1.000
_cell.length_c   1.000
_cell.angle_alpha   90.00
_cell.angle_beta   90.00
_cell.angle_gamma   90.00
#
_symmetry.space_group_name_H-M   'P 1'
#
loop_
_entity.id
_entity.type
_entity.pdbx_description
1 polymer ?
#
loop_
_entity_poly.entity_id
_entity_poly.type
_entity_poly.pdbx_seq_one_letter_code
_entity_poly.pdbx_strand_id
1 'polypeptide(L)' 'MNKLFKKYNSPLKSMALILMLAIPFFLYQGAMQDSAFQVNLFLGLMMANMLFILKKG' A
#
# COMPACT_ATOMS: atom_id res chain seq x y z
N MET A 1 -17.58 18.18 6.10
CA MET A 1 -16.54 17.16 5.80
C MET A 1 -17.06 15.84 5.19
N ASN A 2 -18.34 15.49 5.19
CA ASN A 2 -18.78 14.12 4.85
C ASN A 2 -19.00 13.74 3.36
N LYS A 3 -18.99 14.68 2.41
CA LYS A 3 -19.30 14.34 0.99
C LYS A 3 -18.07 14.02 0.13
N LEU A 4 -16.92 14.63 0.40
CA LEU A 4 -15.68 14.35 -0.34
C LEU A 4 -15.14 12.95 -0.02
N PHE A 5 -15.07 12.57 1.25
CA PHE A 5 -14.57 11.26 1.67
C PHE A 5 -15.37 10.07 1.10
N LYS A 6 -16.67 10.22 0.88
CA LYS A 6 -17.50 9.17 0.28
C LYS A 6 -17.16 8.91 -1.19
N LYS A 7 -16.81 9.94 -1.96
CA LYS A 7 -16.52 9.83 -3.41
C LYS A 7 -15.12 9.27 -3.67
N TYR A 8 -14.15 9.58 -2.79
CA TYR A 8 -12.78 9.06 -2.90
C TYR A 8 -12.58 7.68 -2.25
N ASN A 9 -13.52 7.21 -1.41
CA ASN A 9 -13.39 5.91 -0.74
C ASN A 9 -13.35 4.72 -1.72
N SER A 10 -14.12 4.77 -2.82
CA SER A 10 -14.08 3.71 -3.85
C SER A 10 -12.75 3.65 -4.61
N PRO A 11 -12.22 4.74 -5.18
CA PRO A 11 -10.93 4.70 -5.85
C PRO A 11 -9.76 4.47 -4.89
N LEU A 12 -9.81 4.97 -3.65
CA LEU A 12 -8.76 4.66 -2.66
C LEU A 12 -8.75 3.17 -2.25
N LYS A 13 -9.91 2.52 -2.10
CA LYS A 13 -9.95 1.05 -1.87
C LYS A 13 -9.37 0.29 -3.07
N SER A 14 -9.67 0.72 -4.29
CA SER A 14 -9.10 0.11 -5.50
C SER A 14 -7.59 0.30 -5.59
N MET A 15 -7.07 1.51 -5.33
CA MET A 15 -5.62 1.74 -5.28
C MET A 15 -4.94 0.95 -4.17
N ALA A 16 -5.58 0.82 -3.00
CA ALA A 16 -5.05 0.03 -1.90
C ALA A 16 -4.94 -1.46 -2.26
N LEU A 17 -5.93 -2.01 -2.99
CA LEU A 17 -5.88 -3.37 -3.54
C LEU A 17 -4.77 -3.53 -4.59
N ILE A 18 -4.61 -2.57 -5.50
CA ILE A 18 -3.54 -2.56 -6.50
C ILE A 18 -2.16 -2.52 -5.82
N LEU A 19 -2.00 -1.68 -4.79
CA LEU A 19 -0.79 -1.63 -3.97
C LEU A 19 -0.51 -2.95 -3.26
N MET A 20 -1.55 -3.61 -2.74
CA MET A 20 -1.42 -4.91 -2.08
C MET A 20 -0.89 -5.99 -3.04
N LEU A 21 -1.26 -5.90 -4.32
CA LEU A 21 -0.74 -6.77 -5.38
C LEU A 21 0.66 -6.36 -5.86
N ALA A 22 0.96 -5.06 -5.96
CA ALA A 22 2.20 -4.57 -6.54
C ALA A 22 3.40 -4.64 -5.58
N ILE A 23 3.18 -4.35 -4.28
CA ILE A 23 4.23 -4.32 -3.24
C ILE A 23 5.06 -5.62 -3.18
N PRO A 24 4.47 -6.84 -3.23
CA PRO A 24 5.24 -8.09 -3.26
C PRO A 24 6.26 -8.17 -4.41
N PHE A 25 5.92 -7.67 -5.61
CA PHE A 25 6.84 -7.66 -6.74
C PHE A 25 8.02 -6.72 -6.51
N PHE A 26 7.75 -5.55 -5.92
CA PHE A 26 8.81 -4.60 -5.55
C PHE A 26 9.68 -5.11 -4.40
N LEU A 27 9.10 -5.81 -3.42
CA LEU A 27 9.86 -6.46 -2.34
C LEU A 27 10.80 -7.53 -2.89
N TYR A 28 10.32 -8.35 -3.82
CA TYR A 28 11.15 -9.36 -4.48
C TYR A 28 12.33 -8.72 -5.23
N GLN A 29 12.07 -7.66 -6.00
CA GLN A 29 13.13 -6.92 -6.70
C GLN A 29 14.12 -6.26 -5.74
N GLY A 30 13.64 -5.62 -4.67
CA GLY A 30 14.49 -4.99 -3.67
C GLY A 30 15.35 -6.01 -2.91
N ALA A 31 14.82 -7.21 -2.65
CA ALA A 31 15.56 -8.32 -2.08
C ALA A 31 16.61 -8.88 -3.06
N MET A 32 16.29 -8.98 -4.36
CA MET A 32 17.26 -9.41 -5.39
C MET A 32 18.42 -8.42 -5.57
N GLN A 33 18.20 -7.14 -5.30
CA GLN A 33 19.22 -6.10 -5.38
C GLN A 33 19.97 -5.89 -4.06
N ASP A 34 19.75 -6.74 -3.04
CA ASP A 34 20.31 -6.65 -1.68
C ASP A 34 20.13 -5.25 -1.02
N SER A 35 19.12 -4.49 -1.47
CA SER A 35 18.91 -3.13 -1.00
C SER A 35 18.01 -3.13 0.25
N ALA A 36 18.64 -3.22 1.42
CA ALA A 36 17.94 -3.20 2.71
C ALA A 36 17.02 -1.97 2.89
N PHE A 37 17.41 -0.80 2.35
CA PHE A 37 16.58 0.41 2.39
C PHE A 37 15.28 0.25 1.59
N GLN A 38 15.36 -0.26 0.35
CA GLN A 38 14.17 -0.45 -0.49
C GLN A 38 13.22 -1.46 0.14
N VAL A 39 13.75 -2.58 0.65
CA VAL A 39 12.94 -3.60 1.33
C VAL A 39 12.22 -3.01 2.54
N ASN A 40 12.91 -2.27 3.40
CA ASN A 40 12.30 -1.62 4.57
C ASN A 40 11.25 -0.56 4.19
N LEU A 41 11.50 0.21 3.14
CA LEU A 41 10.56 1.21 2.64
C LEU A 41 9.26 0.56 2.11
N PHE A 42 9.37 -0.53 1.33
CA PHE A 42 8.21 -1.25 0.82
C PHE A 42 7.46 -2.01 1.91
N LEU A 43 8.15 -2.57 2.91
CA LEU A 43 7.52 -3.15 4.10
C LEU A 43 6.74 -2.09 4.90
N GLY A 44 7.31 -0.90 5.07
CA GLY A 44 6.63 0.23 5.71
C GLY A 44 5.37 0.66 4.94
N LEU A 45 5.46 0.76 3.61
CA LEU A 45 4.32 1.05 2.73
C LEU A 45 3.24 -0.05 2.81
N MET A 46 3.63 -1.32 2.90
CA MET A 46 2.70 -2.44 3.08
C MET A 46 1.91 -2.32 4.38
N MET A 47 2.60 -2.06 5.48
CA MET A 47 1.98 -1.86 6.79
C MET A 47 1.04 -0.66 6.79
N ALA A 48 1.46 0.47 6.23
CA ALA A 48 0.64 1.67 6.11
C ALA A 48 -0.62 1.42 5.28
N ASN A 49 -0.49 0.69 4.16
CA ASN A 49 -1.60 0.31 3.30
C ASN A 49 -2.59 -0.62 4.04
N MET A 50 -2.10 -1.63 4.78
CA MET A 50 -2.95 -2.50 5.61
C MET A 50 -3.68 -1.73 6.71
N LEU A 51 -3.00 -0.84 7.44
CA LEU A 51 -3.61 0.01 8.45
C LEU A 51 -4.67 0.95 7.86
N PHE A 52 -4.40 1.49 6.67
CA PHE A 52 -5.35 2.32 5.94
C PHE A 52 -6.61 1.51 5.58
N ILE A 53 -6.44 0.30 5.05
CA ILE A 53 -7.56 -0.60 4.71
C ILE A 53 -8.34 -0.97 5.97
N LEU A 54 -7.70 -1.30 7.09
CA LEU A 54 -8.40 -1.66 8.33
C LEU A 54 -9.19 -0.49 8.93
N LYS A 55 -8.66 0.74 8.88
CA LYS A 55 -9.32 1.93 9.44
C LYS A 55 -10.47 2.46 8.57
N LYS A 56 -10.39 2.25 7.25
CA LYS A 56 -11.38 2.71 6.25
C LYS A 56 -12.29 1.60 5.73
N GLY A 57 -11.99 0.36 6.14
CA GLY A 57 -12.60 -0.91 5.74
C GLY A 57 -14.07 -0.97 6.03
#